data_AF-A0A1B8W7K1-F1
#
_entry.id   AF-A0A1B8W7K1-F1
#
_cell.length_a   1.000
_cell.length_b   1.000
_cell.length_c   1.000
_cell.angle_alpha   90.00
_cell.angle_beta   90.00
_cell.angle_gamma   90.00
#
_symmetry.space_group_name_H-M   'P 1'
#
loop_
_entity.id
_entity.type
_entity.pdbx_description
1 polymer ?
#
loop_
_entity_poly.entity_id
_entity_poly.type
_entity_poly.pdbx_seq_one_letter_code
_entity_poly.pdbx_strand_id
1 'polypeptide(L)'
;MCPPELLPLADQQLDYLHISVGAFWNGSIRDANDQTSRGVMVHDRVGDRIPVMGVGILRTPDEVMKALETGIPLIALGRELIMEPHWVQKVEAGEEEKIRTTLSKEDQKELVISDQMWEYYTSIPGWFPIV
;
A
#
# COMPACT_ATOMS: atom_id res chain seq x y z
N MET A 1 18.30 1.15 -12.48
CA MET A 1 17.88 0.98 -13.90
C MET A 1 16.62 0.12 -13.94
N CYS A 2 15.52 0.62 -14.54
CA CYS A 2 14.20 -0.03 -14.56
C CYS A 2 14.18 -1.27 -15.51
N PRO A 3 13.44 -2.36 -15.21
CA PRO A 3 13.48 -3.58 -16.02
C PRO A 3 12.93 -3.36 -17.44
N PRO A 4 13.62 -3.83 -18.51
CA PRO A 4 13.16 -3.67 -19.89
C PRO A 4 11.84 -4.43 -20.18
N GLU A 5 11.50 -5.41 -19.34
CA GLU A 5 10.38 -6.33 -19.51
C GLU A 5 9.01 -5.71 -19.19
N LEU A 6 8.97 -4.49 -18.66
CA LEU A 6 7.73 -3.76 -18.40
C LEU A 6 7.09 -3.21 -19.68
N LEU A 7 7.87 -3.00 -20.74
CA LEU A 7 7.36 -2.49 -22.00
C LEU A 7 6.39 -3.46 -22.68
N PRO A 8 6.76 -4.75 -22.91
CA PRO A 8 5.84 -5.71 -23.52
C PRO A 8 4.59 -5.97 -22.66
N LEU A 9 4.71 -5.84 -21.33
CA LEU A 9 3.57 -6.03 -20.43
C LEU A 9 2.53 -4.92 -20.60
N ALA A 10 2.98 -3.67 -20.71
CA ALA A 10 2.12 -2.51 -20.93
C ALA A 10 1.45 -2.50 -22.31
N ASP A 11 1.91 -3.32 -23.26
CA ASP A 11 1.31 -3.47 -24.58
C ASP A 11 0.19 -4.53 -24.60
N GLN A 12 -0.04 -5.23 -23.49
CA GLN A 12 -1.19 -6.11 -23.33
C GLN A 12 -2.46 -5.34 -22.93
N GLN A 13 -3.63 -5.92 -23.16
CA GLN A 13 -4.92 -5.34 -22.74
C GLN A 13 -5.14 -5.56 -21.24
N LEU A 14 -4.39 -4.82 -20.42
CA LEU A 14 -4.51 -4.81 -18.96
C LEU A 14 -5.25 -3.55 -18.52
N ASP A 15 -6.14 -3.69 -17.54
CA ASP A 15 -6.88 -2.53 -17.00
C ASP A 15 -6.01 -1.65 -16.09
N TYR A 16 -5.08 -2.27 -15.34
CA TYR A 16 -4.13 -1.58 -14.48
C TYR A 16 -2.95 -2.50 -14.10
N LEU A 17 -1.89 -1.91 -13.58
CA LEU A 17 -0.74 -2.62 -13.03
C LEU A 17 -0.62 -2.36 -11.52
N HIS A 18 -0.83 -3.40 -10.71
CA HIS A 18 -0.62 -3.34 -9.26
C HIS A 18 0.86 -3.58 -8.93
N ILE A 19 1.56 -2.57 -8.43
CA ILE A 19 2.95 -2.67 -7.99
C ILE A 19 3.02 -2.79 -6.48
N SER A 20 3.14 -4.04 -6.02
CA SER A 20 3.25 -4.38 -4.60
C SER A 20 4.69 -4.46 -4.14
N VAL A 21 5.04 -3.60 -3.18
CA VAL A 21 6.38 -3.52 -2.60
C VAL A 21 6.29 -3.46 -1.08
N GLY A 22 7.38 -3.86 -0.41
CA GLY A 22 7.44 -3.89 1.05
C GLY A 22 7.12 -2.55 1.71
N ALA A 23 7.58 -1.43 1.15
CA ALA A 23 7.13 -0.08 1.50
C ALA A 23 7.13 0.78 0.24
N PHE A 24 6.15 1.67 0.10
CA PHE A 24 5.93 2.46 -1.11
C PHE A 24 7.18 3.25 -1.51
N TRP A 25 7.87 3.82 -0.53
CA TRP A 25 9.07 4.65 -0.72
C TRP A 25 10.37 3.84 -0.84
N ASN A 26 10.33 2.51 -0.77
CA ASN A 26 11.56 1.72 -0.85
C ASN A 26 12.15 1.73 -2.27
N GLY A 27 13.42 2.10 -2.32
CA GLY A 27 14.30 2.06 -3.48
C GLY A 27 14.54 0.67 -4.07
N SER A 28 15.55 0.59 -4.94
CA SER A 28 15.98 -0.65 -5.57
C SER A 28 16.46 -1.69 -4.56
N ILE A 29 16.07 -2.95 -4.76
CA ILE A 29 16.58 -4.09 -3.96
C ILE A 29 17.92 -4.62 -4.50
N ARG A 30 18.41 -4.11 -5.63
CA ARG A 30 19.64 -4.55 -6.30
C ARG A 30 20.75 -3.48 -6.30
N ASP A 31 20.37 -2.22 -6.11
CA ASP A 31 21.28 -1.08 -6.09
C ASP A 31 20.93 -0.19 -4.89
N ALA A 32 21.77 -0.20 -3.87
CA ALA A 32 21.55 0.55 -2.64
C ALA A 32 21.64 2.07 -2.84
N ASN A 33 22.20 2.56 -3.97
CA ASN A 33 22.27 3.99 -4.24
C ASN A 33 21.00 4.53 -4.91
N ASP A 34 20.19 3.65 -5.51
CA ASP A 34 18.93 4.01 -6.17
C ASP A 34 17.78 4.00 -5.15
N GLN A 35 17.55 5.16 -4.55
CA GLN A 35 16.50 5.39 -3.53
C GLN A 35 15.13 5.72 -4.15
N THR A 36 15.02 5.68 -5.48
CA THR A 36 13.77 6.00 -6.17
C THR A 36 12.71 4.95 -5.86
N SER A 37 11.51 5.36 -5.45
CA SER A 37 10.40 4.43 -5.24
C SER A 37 10.20 3.55 -6.46
N ARG A 38 10.14 2.23 -6.25
CA ARG A 38 9.88 1.27 -7.33
C ARG A 38 8.52 1.46 -7.98
N GLY A 39 7.50 1.86 -7.22
CA GLY A 39 6.19 2.21 -7.77
C GLY A 39 6.29 3.39 -8.73
N VAL A 40 7.00 4.44 -8.31
CA VAL A 40 7.21 5.66 -9.11
C VAL A 40 8.03 5.36 -10.36
N MET A 41 9.13 4.61 -10.26
CA MET A 41 9.94 4.21 -11.42
C MET A 41 9.14 3.44 -12.47
N VAL A 42 8.19 2.61 -12.04
CA VAL A 42 7.30 1.89 -12.96
C VAL A 42 6.29 2.87 -13.57
N HIS A 43 5.68 3.73 -12.77
CA HIS A 43 4.75 4.76 -13.24
C HIS A 43 5.37 5.68 -14.29
N ASP A 44 6.57 6.21 -14.05
CA ASP A 44 7.30 7.05 -15.01
C ASP A 44 7.54 6.35 -16.36
N ARG A 45 7.54 5.00 -16.37
CA ARG A 45 7.84 4.22 -17.57
C ARG A 45 6.61 3.81 -18.37
N VAL A 46 5.50 3.53 -17.70
CA VAL A 46 4.30 2.92 -18.31
C VAL A 46 2.99 3.65 -18.00
N GLY A 47 3.00 4.62 -17.09
CA GLY A 47 1.81 5.32 -16.57
C GLY A 47 0.98 6.03 -17.64
N ASP A 48 1.62 6.48 -18.72
CA ASP A 48 0.94 7.10 -19.87
C ASP A 48 0.13 6.09 -20.73
N ARG A 49 0.38 4.79 -20.56
CA ARG A 49 -0.26 3.71 -21.33
C ARG A 49 -1.23 2.88 -20.49
N ILE A 50 -0.88 2.63 -19.24
CA ILE A 50 -1.67 1.82 -18.32
C ILE A 50 -1.67 2.46 -16.92
N PRO A 51 -2.84 2.57 -16.25
CA PRO A 51 -2.90 3.03 -14.88
C PRO A 51 -2.04 2.16 -13.96
N VAL A 52 -1.22 2.81 -13.13
CA VAL A 52 -0.43 2.14 -12.10
C VAL A 52 -1.13 2.29 -10.75
N MET A 53 -1.23 1.19 -10.00
CA MET A 53 -1.65 1.18 -8.62
C MET A 53 -0.46 0.88 -7.72
N GLY A 54 -0.11 1.82 -6.84
CA GLY A 54 0.98 1.66 -5.88
C GLY A 54 0.48 1.21 -4.51
N VAL A 55 1.26 0.39 -3.81
CA VAL A 55 1.01 -0.01 -2.41
C VAL A 55 2.33 -0.14 -1.64
N GLY A 56 2.24 -0.04 -0.32
CA GLY A 56 3.28 -0.47 0.61
C GLY A 56 3.38 0.38 1.86
N ILE A 57 2.85 -0.12 2.97
CA ILE A 57 2.96 0.49 4.32
C ILE A 57 2.64 2.00 4.31
N LEU A 58 1.58 2.41 3.59
CA LEU A 58 1.02 3.75 3.71
C LEU A 58 -0.07 3.68 4.76
N ARG A 59 0.09 4.40 5.86
CA ARG A 59 -0.69 4.28 7.10
C ARG A 59 -1.66 5.43 7.29
N THR A 60 -1.21 6.64 6.99
CA THR A 60 -1.95 7.87 7.25
C THR A 60 -2.44 8.52 5.96
N PRO A 61 -3.48 9.37 6.03
CA PRO A 61 -3.94 10.14 4.89
C PRO A 61 -2.82 10.99 4.27
N ASP A 62 -1.98 11.64 5.10
CA ASP A 62 -0.81 12.39 4.64
C ASP A 62 0.19 11.53 3.83
N GLU A 63 0.44 10.29 4.25
CA GLU A 63 1.32 9.38 3.51
C GLU A 63 0.71 8.99 2.16
N VAL A 64 -0.59 8.75 2.12
CA VAL A 64 -1.34 8.46 0.89
C VAL A 64 -1.34 9.68 -0.04
N MET A 65 -1.55 10.88 0.48
CA MET A 65 -1.51 12.12 -0.30
C MET A 65 -0.14 12.36 -0.92
N LYS A 66 0.94 12.20 -0.15
CA LYS A 66 2.31 12.27 -0.68
C LYS A 66 2.57 11.22 -1.77
N ALA A 67 2.00 10.02 -1.64
CA ALA A 67 2.11 8.99 -2.66
C ALA A 67 1.36 9.38 -3.96
N LEU A 68 0.17 9.97 -3.84
CA LEU A 68 -0.61 10.48 -4.98
C LEU A 68 0.09 11.65 -5.69
N GLU A 69 0.79 12.52 -4.95
CA GLU A 69 1.59 13.63 -5.50
C GLU A 69 2.73 13.16 -6.44
N THR A 70 3.07 11.87 -6.44
CA THR A 70 4.04 11.29 -7.38
C THR A 70 3.50 11.10 -8.81
N GLY A 71 2.20 11.31 -9.01
CA GLY A 71 1.51 11.08 -10.29
C GLY A 71 0.84 9.72 -10.40
N ILE A 72 1.13 8.78 -9.50
CA ILE A 72 0.46 7.48 -9.43
C ILE A 72 -1.05 7.69 -9.19
N PRO A 73 -1.92 7.22 -10.10
CA PRO A 73 -3.35 7.55 -10.05
C PRO A 73 -4.14 6.74 -9.02
N LEU A 74 -3.62 5.59 -8.58
CA LEU A 74 -4.31 4.66 -7.68
C LEU A 74 -3.39 4.23 -6.54
N ILE A 75 -3.89 4.30 -5.30
CA ILE A 75 -3.19 3.82 -4.11
C ILE A 75 -4.00 2.71 -3.46
N ALA A 76 -3.34 1.59 -3.17
CA ALA A 76 -3.91 0.49 -2.42
C ALA A 76 -3.53 0.57 -0.94
N LEU A 77 -4.48 0.24 -0.08
CA LEU A 77 -4.30 0.05 1.36
C LEU A 77 -4.60 -1.40 1.69
N GLY A 78 -3.69 -2.06 2.41
CA GLY A 78 -3.81 -3.48 2.74
C GLY A 78 -4.18 -3.67 4.20
N ARG A 79 -3.15 -3.75 5.05
CA ARG A 79 -3.30 -3.92 6.50
C ARG A 79 -4.17 -2.83 7.13
N GLU A 80 -4.07 -1.62 6.62
CA GLU A 80 -4.76 -0.44 7.16
C GLU A 80 -6.28 -0.58 7.04
N LEU A 81 -6.78 -1.17 5.95
CA LEU A 81 -8.22 -1.48 5.80
C LEU A 81 -8.67 -2.69 6.64
N ILE A 82 -7.74 -3.59 6.99
CA ILE A 82 -8.04 -4.69 7.93
C ILE A 82 -8.17 -4.12 9.35
N MET A 83 -7.31 -3.18 9.74
CA MET A 83 -7.32 -2.55 11.06
C MET A 83 -8.45 -1.52 11.23
N GLU A 84 -8.76 -0.82 10.14
CA GLU A 84 -9.74 0.24 10.07
C GLU A 84 -10.59 0.07 8.80
N PRO A 85 -11.67 -0.73 8.85
CA PRO A 85 -12.54 -0.96 7.69
C PRO A 85 -13.22 0.31 7.18
N HIS A 86 -13.30 1.36 8.01
CA HIS A 86 -13.88 2.65 7.68
C HIS A 86 -12.83 3.72 7.35
N TRP A 87 -11.59 3.33 7.01
CA TRP A 87 -10.48 4.25 6.83
C TRP A 87 -10.82 5.38 5.85
N VAL A 88 -11.35 5.02 4.67
CA VAL A 88 -11.71 5.98 3.61
C VAL A 88 -12.84 6.88 4.08
N GLN A 89 -13.87 6.32 4.72
CA GLN A 89 -15.02 7.07 5.22
C GLN A 89 -14.61 8.08 6.30
N LYS A 90 -13.63 7.73 7.15
CA LYS A 90 -13.07 8.66 8.15
C LYS A 90 -12.31 9.80 7.50
N VAL A 91 -11.54 9.53 6.44
CA VAL A 91 -10.89 10.60 5.64
C VAL A 91 -11.95 11.51 5.01
N GLU A 92 -12.96 10.94 4.36
CA GLU A 92 -14.04 11.72 3.73
C GLU A 92 -14.82 12.58 4.74
N ALA A 93 -14.96 12.10 5.98
CA ALA A 93 -15.62 12.82 7.07
C ALA A 93 -14.71 13.84 7.79
N GLY A 94 -13.42 13.92 7.45
CA GLY A 94 -12.45 14.76 8.14
C GLY A 94 -12.12 14.29 9.56
N GLU A 95 -12.31 13.00 9.85
CA GLU A 95 -12.08 12.36 11.15
C GLU A 95 -10.77 11.55 11.16
N GLU A 96 -9.73 12.09 10.54
CA GLU A 96 -8.45 11.42 10.34
C GLU A 96 -7.79 11.02 11.68
N GLU A 97 -8.02 11.80 12.74
CA GLU A 97 -7.54 11.53 14.08
C GLU A 97 -8.15 10.26 14.71
N LYS A 98 -9.27 9.77 14.16
CA LYS A 98 -9.95 8.55 14.61
C LYS A 98 -9.53 7.32 13.82
N ILE A 99 -8.63 7.46 12.84
CA ILE A 99 -8.12 6.32 12.08
C ILE A 99 -7.26 5.45 13.01
N ARG A 100 -7.68 4.20 13.20
CA ARG A 100 -6.96 3.26 14.05
C ARG A 100 -5.61 2.90 13.42
N THR A 101 -4.53 3.17 14.15
CA THR A 101 -3.15 2.81 13.74
C THR A 101 -2.51 1.74 14.63
N THR A 102 -3.21 1.29 15.67
CA THR A 102 -2.85 0.20 16.59
C THR A 102 -4.07 -0.65 16.91
N LEU A 103 -3.88 -1.94 17.17
CA LEU A 103 -4.96 -2.84 17.59
C LEU A 103 -4.77 -3.27 19.05
N SER A 104 -5.85 -3.59 19.75
CA SER A 104 -5.81 -4.40 20.96
C SER A 104 -6.04 -5.89 20.62
N LYS A 105 -5.74 -6.80 21.56
CA LYS A 105 -6.08 -8.23 21.38
C LYS A 105 -7.58 -8.50 21.34
N GLU A 106 -8.39 -7.57 21.84
CA GLU A 106 -9.84 -7.70 21.94
C GLU A 106 -10.54 -7.29 20.62
N ASP A 107 -9.83 -6.59 19.73
CA ASP A 107 -10.37 -6.05 18.48
C ASP A 107 -10.69 -7.14 17.44
N GLN A 108 -10.15 -8.36 17.60
CA GLN A 108 -10.31 -9.45 16.63
C GLN A 108 -11.78 -9.68 16.25
N LYS A 109 -12.66 -9.75 17.26
CA LYS A 109 -14.07 -10.06 17.07
C LYS A 109 -14.82 -8.91 16.40
N GLU A 110 -14.49 -7.66 16.75
CA GLU A 110 -15.04 -6.46 16.13
C GLU A 110 -14.68 -6.41 14.64
N LEU A 111 -13.42 -6.71 14.32
CA LEU A 111 -12.89 -6.72 12.96
C LEU A 111 -13.26 -7.97 12.16
N VAL A 112 -14.00 -8.90 12.75
CA VAL A 112 -14.45 -10.16 12.11
C VAL A 112 -13.28 -10.95 11.52
N ILE A 113 -12.11 -10.90 12.17
CA ILE A 113 -10.93 -11.64 11.75
C ILE A 113 -11.04 -13.06 12.28
N SER A 114 -11.02 -14.06 11.40
CA SER A 114 -11.07 -15.47 11.80
C SER A 114 -9.87 -15.84 12.68
N ASP A 115 -10.05 -16.82 13.58
CA ASP A 115 -8.98 -17.26 14.49
C ASP A 115 -7.68 -17.63 13.75
N GLN A 116 -7.80 -18.31 12.61
CA GLN A 116 -6.66 -18.70 11.77
C GLN A 116 -5.90 -17.50 11.22
N MET A 117 -6.62 -16.48 10.73
CA MET A 117 -5.99 -15.26 10.21
C MET A 117 -5.41 -14.42 11.34
N TRP A 118 -6.10 -14.34 12.48
CA TRP A 118 -5.62 -13.63 13.66
C TRP A 118 -4.32 -14.24 14.19
N GLU A 119 -4.27 -15.57 14.34
CA GLU A 119 -3.06 -16.30 14.72
C GLU A 119 -1.94 -16.05 13.72
N TYR A 120 -2.21 -16.16 12.41
CA TYR A 120 -1.21 -15.87 11.38
C TYR A 120 -0.65 -14.45 11.49
N TYR A 121 -1.50 -13.43 11.53
CA TYR A 121 -1.07 -12.03 11.58
C TYR A 121 -0.33 -11.69 12.87
N THR A 122 -0.78 -12.20 14.02
CA THR A 122 -0.12 -11.95 15.32
C THR A 122 1.15 -12.77 15.51
N SER A 123 1.36 -13.85 14.74
CA SER A 123 2.61 -14.61 14.73
C SER A 123 3.77 -13.88 14.07
N ILE A 124 3.49 -12.90 13.19
CA ILE A 124 4.48 -12.12 12.46
C ILE A 124 4.79 -10.84 13.27
N PRO A 125 5.98 -10.73 13.88
CA PRO A 125 6.29 -9.59 14.74
C PRO A 125 6.17 -8.26 13.99
N GLY A 126 5.38 -7.35 14.54
CA GLY A 126 5.17 -6.01 13.97
C GLY A 126 4.26 -5.95 12.74
N TRP A 127 3.65 -7.08 12.32
CA TRP A 127 2.67 -7.05 11.23
C TRP A 127 1.43 -6.26 11.66
N PHE A 128 0.75 -6.69 12.73
CA PHE A 128 -0.15 -5.80 13.47
C PHE A 128 0.60 -5.08 14.60
N PRO A 129 0.46 -3.75 14.71
CA PRO A 129 0.92 -3.01 15.88
C PRO A 129 -0.07 -3.19 17.04
N ILE A 130 0.09 -4.29 17.79
CA ILE A 130 -0.74 -4.61 18.96
C ILE A 130 -0.25 -3.85 20.19
N VAL A 131 -1.14 -3.18 20.92
CA VAL A 131 -0.87 -2.44 22.17
C VAL A 131 -1.68 -2.97 23.34
#